data_AF-A0A845FXD4-F1
#
_entry.id   AF-A0A845FXD4-F1
#
_cell.length_a   1.000
_cell.length_b   1.000
_cell.length_c   1.000
_cell.angle_alpha   90.00
_cell.angle_beta   90.00
_cell.angle_gamma   90.00
#
_symmetry.space_group_name_H-M   'P 1'
#
loop_
_entity.id
_entity.type
_entity.pdbx_description
1 polymer ?
#
loop_
_entity_poly.entity_id
_entity_poly.type
_entity_poly.pdbx_seq_one_letter_code
_entity_poly.pdbx_strand_id
1 'polypeptide(L)'
;MKEKLPVSVVIAQRPLFEGLEVTMEGIFAMRCGTGYFVQALEDVDKPALAIFVDSPHLEEVLLKSVPAYGGGQFSYRHEASITGVIKSSSLADFSCAISNKIMERFASRASAGLKDELCG
;
A
#
# COMPACT_ATOMS: atom_id res chain seq x y z
N MET A 1 -15.70 15.93 6.66
CA MET A 1 -14.28 15.52 6.68
C MET A 1 -14.26 14.01 6.87
N LYS A 2 -13.74 13.23 5.92
CA LYS A 2 -13.39 11.83 6.21
C LYS A 2 -12.06 11.87 6.98
N GLU A 3 -12.05 11.36 8.20
CA GLU A 3 -10.86 11.34 9.03
C GLU A 3 -9.85 10.33 8.46
N LYS A 4 -8.58 10.73 8.38
CA LYS A 4 -7.50 9.85 7.94
C LYS A 4 -6.93 9.13 9.15
N LEU A 5 -6.84 7.82 9.07
CA LEU A 5 -6.37 6.99 10.18
C LEU A 5 -4.96 6.45 9.90
N PRO A 6 -4.06 6.45 10.89
CA PRO A 6 -2.78 5.75 10.78
C PRO A 6 -2.99 4.24 10.63
N VAL A 7 -2.17 3.60 9.79
CA VAL A 7 -2.21 2.15 9.57
C VAL A 7 -2.05 1.37 10.89
N SER A 8 -1.11 1.77 11.74
CA SER A 8 -0.90 1.16 13.06
C SER A 8 -2.14 1.22 13.97
N VAL A 9 -2.90 2.32 13.92
CA VAL A 9 -4.14 2.48 14.69
C VAL A 9 -5.20 1.50 14.19
N VAL A 10 -5.34 1.38 12.86
CA VAL A 10 -6.30 0.45 12.25
C VAL A 10 -5.96 -1.00 12.60
N ILE A 11 -4.68 -1.38 12.59
CA ILE A 11 -4.24 -2.72 12.98
C ILE A 11 -4.49 -2.97 14.48
N ALA A 12 -4.06 -2.05 15.35
CA ALA A 12 -4.16 -2.21 16.80
C ALA A 12 -5.61 -2.27 17.30
N GLN A 13 -6.52 -1.56 16.61
CA GLN A 13 -7.93 -1.47 16.97
C GLN A 13 -8.83 -2.13 15.91
N ARG A 14 -8.32 -3.16 15.21
CA ARG A 14 -9.03 -3.85 14.11
C ARG A 14 -10.50 -4.16 14.43
N PRO A 15 -10.86 -4.71 15.62
CA PRO A 15 -12.26 -5.04 15.91
C PRO A 15 -13.20 -3.83 15.92
N LEU A 16 -12.68 -2.62 16.14
CA LEU A 16 -13.47 -1.38 16.11
C LEU A 16 -13.70 -0.86 14.69
N PHE A 17 -12.82 -1.22 13.75
CA PHE A 17 -12.86 -0.74 12.37
C PHE A 17 -13.44 -1.75 11.38
N GLU A 18 -13.62 -3.02 11.78
CA GLU A 18 -14.18 -4.04 10.91
C GLU A 18 -15.57 -3.65 10.39
N GLY A 19 -15.74 -3.67 9.06
CA GLY A 19 -16.95 -3.22 8.39
C GLY A 19 -17.04 -1.70 8.16
N LEU A 20 -16.09 -0.90 8.67
CA LEU A 20 -16.04 0.55 8.47
C LEU A 20 -15.20 0.93 7.25
N GLU A 21 -15.66 1.96 6.52
CA GLU A 21 -14.88 2.61 5.48
C GLU A 21 -13.87 3.57 6.12
N VAL A 22 -12.59 3.34 5.89
CA VAL A 22 -11.49 4.17 6.39
C VAL A 22 -10.66 4.69 5.24
N THR A 23 -9.97 5.81 5.48
CA THR A 23 -8.94 6.32 4.57
C THR A 23 -7.60 6.33 5.30
N MET A 24 -6.57 5.80 4.66
CA MET A 24 -5.24 5.68 5.23
C MET A 24 -4.19 6.22 4.26
N GLU A 25 -3.13 6.82 4.80
CA GLU A 25 -1.95 7.24 4.06
C GLU A 25 -0.74 6.44 4.55
N GLY A 26 0.17 6.15 3.63
CA GLY A 26 1.29 5.25 3.90
C GLY A 26 1.97 4.79 2.61
N ILE A 27 2.66 3.67 2.69
CA ILE A 27 3.35 3.05 1.55
C ILE A 27 2.55 1.87 1.05
N PHE A 28 2.17 1.92 -0.22
CA PHE A 28 1.72 0.75 -0.94
C PHE A 28 2.92 -0.02 -1.46
N ALA A 29 2.94 -1.32 -1.17
CA ALA A 29 3.93 -2.26 -1.70
C ALA A 29 3.24 -3.43 -2.39
N MET A 30 3.90 -3.97 -3.42
CA MET A 30 3.45 -5.19 -4.07
C MET A 30 4.62 -6.15 -4.28
N ARG A 31 4.45 -7.39 -3.81
CA ARG A 31 5.43 -8.47 -3.92
C ARG A 31 4.73 -9.74 -4.41
N CYS A 32 5.24 -10.33 -5.49
CA CYS A 32 4.71 -11.59 -6.04
C CYS A 32 3.17 -11.57 -6.23
N GLY A 33 2.63 -10.48 -6.80
CA GLY A 33 1.17 -10.30 -7.00
C GLY A 33 0.38 -9.93 -5.74
N THR A 34 0.99 -9.95 -4.56
CA THR A 34 0.34 -9.56 -3.30
C THR A 34 0.54 -8.07 -3.04
N GLY A 35 -0.53 -7.29 -3.10
CA GLY A 35 -0.53 -5.88 -2.73
C GLY A 35 -0.89 -5.68 -1.26
N TYR A 36 -0.16 -4.82 -0.58
CA TYR A 36 -0.43 -4.48 0.81
C TYR A 36 0.03 -3.06 1.15
N PHE A 37 -0.43 -2.58 2.29
CA PHE A 37 -0.27 -1.20 2.71
C PHE A 37 0.36 -1.14 4.10
N VAL A 38 1.42 -0.37 4.25
CA VAL A 38 2.14 -0.17 5.52
C VAL A 38 2.22 1.31 5.86
N GLN A 39 2.51 1.63 7.12
CA GLN A 39 2.63 3.02 7.55
C GLN A 39 3.84 3.72 6.94
N ALA A 40 5.00 3.05 6.93
CA ALA A 40 6.28 3.63 6.54
C ALA A 40 7.10 2.66 5.67
N LEU A 41 8.09 3.22 4.95
CA LEU A 41 8.91 2.48 4.00
C LEU A 41 9.74 1.36 4.66
N GLU A 42 10.15 1.56 5.91
CA GLU A 42 10.90 0.59 6.71
C GLU A 42 10.07 -0.63 7.17
N ASP A 43 8.75 -0.58 7.00
CA ASP A 43 7.83 -1.65 7.39
C ASP A 43 7.41 -2.54 6.23
N VAL A 44 7.85 -2.25 5.00
CA VAL A 44 7.44 -2.99 3.79
C VAL A 44 7.79 -4.47 3.84
N ASP A 45 8.81 -4.87 4.60
CA ASP A 45 9.20 -6.27 4.78
C ASP A 45 8.58 -6.92 6.03
N LYS A 46 7.61 -6.26 6.68
CA LYS A 46 6.95 -6.72 7.91
C LYS A 46 5.43 -6.92 7.68
N PRO A 47 4.99 -8.05 7.11
CA PRO A 47 3.56 -8.31 6.84
C PRO A 47 2.63 -8.17 8.05
N ALA A 48 3.12 -8.45 9.27
CA ALA A 48 2.37 -8.27 10.51
C ALA A 48 1.97 -6.80 10.80
N LEU A 49 2.72 -5.84 10.24
CA LEU A 49 2.44 -4.40 10.33
C LEU A 49 1.74 -3.86 9.07
N ALA A 50 1.30 -4.75 8.19
CA ALA A 50 0.69 -4.41 6.92
C ALA A 50 -0.80 -4.76 6.88
N ILE A 51 -1.52 -4.04 6.03
CA ILE A 51 -2.92 -4.31 5.68
C ILE A 51 -2.95 -4.88 4.27
N PHE A 52 -3.47 -6.08 4.11
CA PHE A 52 -3.63 -6.69 2.80
C PHE A 52 -4.64 -5.91 1.94
N VAL A 53 -4.29 -5.59 0.70
CA VAL A 53 -5.23 -4.94 -0.23
C VAL A 53 -5.98 -6.03 -0.98
N ASP A 54 -7.17 -6.35 -0.50
CA ASP A 54 -8.02 -7.36 -1.13
C ASP A 54 -8.83 -6.72 -2.26
N SER A 55 -8.20 -6.70 -3.43
CA SER A 55 -8.78 -6.21 -4.68
C SER A 55 -8.47 -7.19 -5.79
N PRO A 56 -9.49 -7.87 -6.37
CA PRO A 56 -9.28 -8.64 -7.58
C PRO A 56 -8.80 -7.68 -8.68
N HIS A 57 -7.84 -8.13 -9.51
CA HIS A 57 -7.22 -7.33 -10.58
C HIS A 57 -6.37 -6.14 -10.12
N LEU A 58 -5.96 -6.08 -8.85
CA LEU A 58 -5.10 -5.00 -8.35
C LEU A 58 -3.87 -4.81 -9.25
N GLU A 59 -3.13 -5.88 -9.50
CA GLU A 59 -1.92 -5.85 -10.33
C GLU A 59 -2.21 -5.39 -11.77
N GLU A 60 -3.28 -5.89 -12.39
CA GLU A 60 -3.67 -5.48 -13.75
C GLU A 60 -4.00 -3.99 -13.84
N VAL A 61 -4.71 -3.46 -12.84
CA VAL A 61 -5.04 -2.03 -12.76
C VAL A 61 -3.77 -1.20 -12.59
N LEU A 62 -2.87 -1.64 -11.71
CA LEU A 62 -1.60 -0.94 -11.47
C LEU A 62 -0.72 -0.91 -12.70
N LEU A 63 -0.55 -2.03 -13.39
CA LEU A 63 0.28 -2.13 -14.59
C LEU A 63 -0.23 -1.23 -15.73
N LYS A 64 -1.54 -0.95 -15.78
CA LYS A 64 -2.12 0.00 -16.75
C LYS A 64 -1.88 1.46 -16.39
N SER A 65 -1.73 1.78 -15.11
CA SER A 65 -1.64 3.16 -14.62
C SER A 65 -0.22 3.61 -14.28
N VAL A 66 0.63 2.72 -13.78
CA VAL A 66 1.97 3.02 -13.29
C VAL A 66 2.93 1.91 -13.72
N PRO A 67 4.06 2.23 -14.38
CA PRO A 67 5.07 1.23 -14.69
C PRO A 67 5.56 0.54 -13.42
N ALA A 68 5.58 -0.79 -13.40
CA ALA A 68 6.17 -1.55 -12.31
C ALA A 68 7.69 -1.37 -12.29
N TYR A 69 8.27 -1.48 -11.09
CA TYR A 69 9.72 -1.59 -10.95
C TYR A 69 10.23 -2.93 -11.52
N GLY A 70 11.32 -2.87 -12.28
CA GLY A 70 12.01 -4.05 -12.80
C GLY A 70 13.19 -4.48 -11.92
N GLY A 71 13.42 -5.78 -11.79
CA GLY A 71 14.66 -6.35 -11.23
C GLY A 71 14.80 -6.35 -9.70
N GLY A 72 13.76 -5.96 -8.95
CA GLY A 72 13.76 -5.95 -7.48
C GLY A 72 12.76 -6.92 -6.87
N GLN A 73 12.77 -7.03 -5.53
CA GLN A 73 11.81 -7.84 -4.76
C GLN A 73 10.36 -7.31 -4.84
N PHE A 74 10.21 -6.00 -5.10
CA PHE A 74 8.92 -5.31 -5.12
C PHE A 74 8.61 -4.77 -6.52
N SER A 75 7.42 -5.10 -7.03
CA SER A 75 6.89 -4.53 -8.27
C SER A 75 6.44 -3.07 -8.08
N TYR A 76 5.97 -2.74 -6.87
CA TYR A 76 5.55 -1.39 -6.48
C TYR A 76 6.01 -1.10 -5.05
N ARG A 77 6.43 0.13 -4.80
CA ARG A 77 6.78 0.64 -3.46
C ARG A 77 6.72 2.18 -3.47
N HIS A 78 5.54 2.73 -3.20
CA HIS A 78 5.24 4.16 -3.33
C HIS A 78 4.36 4.68 -2.21
N GLU A 79 4.49 5.96 -1.89
CA GLU A 79 3.48 6.67 -1.10
C GLU A 79 2.13 6.67 -1.83
N ALA A 80 1.09 6.30 -1.09
CA ALA A 80 -0.27 6.25 -1.59
C ALA A 80 -1.28 6.58 -0.50
N SER A 81 -2.50 6.85 -0.94
CA SER A 81 -3.69 6.94 -0.08
C SER A 81 -4.69 5.89 -0.54
N ILE A 82 -5.20 5.11 0.41
CA ILE A 82 -6.18 4.06 0.13
C ILE A 82 -7.45 4.29 0.95
N THR A 83 -8.59 4.20 0.28
CA THR A 83 -9.91 4.22 0.90
C THR A 83 -10.64 2.92 0.64
N GLY A 84 -11.21 2.34 1.69
CA GLY A 84 -11.87 1.05 1.59
C GLY A 84 -12.40 0.56 2.92
N VAL A 85 -13.07 -0.60 2.89
CA VAL A 85 -13.69 -1.18 4.07
C VAL A 85 -12.77 -2.21 4.70
N ILE A 86 -12.48 -2.04 6.00
CA ILE A 86 -11.64 -2.98 6.77
C ILE A 86 -12.39 -4.29 7.00
N LYS A 87 -11.67 -5.39 6.84
CA LYS A 87 -12.17 -6.75 7.06
C LYS A 87 -11.07 -7.67 7.58
N SER A 88 -11.48 -8.82 8.06
CA SER A 88 -10.56 -9.93 8.32
C SER A 88 -9.81 -10.35 7.05
N SER A 89 -8.50 -10.57 7.18
CA SER A 89 -7.65 -11.07 6.11
C SER A 89 -7.89 -12.55 5.87
N SER A 90 -7.84 -12.97 4.60
CA SER A 90 -7.80 -14.39 4.21
C SER A 90 -6.37 -14.95 4.15
N LEU A 91 -5.35 -14.10 4.25
CA LEU A 91 -3.93 -14.47 4.20
C LEU A 91 -3.34 -14.50 5.61
N ALA A 92 -2.65 -15.61 5.94
CA ALA A 92 -2.10 -15.85 7.28
C ALA A 92 -1.06 -14.81 7.73
N ASP A 93 -0.33 -14.23 6.79
CA ASP A 93 0.73 -13.26 7.08
C ASP A 93 0.19 -11.86 7.47
N PHE A 94 -1.10 -11.61 7.24
CA PHE A 94 -1.73 -10.32 7.45
C PHE A 94 -2.84 -10.43 8.50
N SER A 95 -2.79 -9.57 9.51
CA SER A 95 -3.80 -9.53 10.57
C SER A 95 -5.14 -8.94 10.09
N CYS A 96 -5.13 -8.15 9.01
CA CYS A 96 -6.30 -7.50 8.45
C CYS A 96 -6.16 -7.20 6.96
N ALA A 97 -7.29 -6.96 6.32
CA ALA A 97 -7.37 -6.59 4.91
C ALA A 97 -8.29 -5.39 4.71
N ILE A 98 -8.15 -4.73 3.56
CA ILE A 98 -9.02 -3.65 3.10
C ILE A 98 -9.59 -4.03 1.74
N SER A 99 -10.91 -3.98 1.63
CA SER A 99 -11.59 -4.07 0.33
C SER A 99 -11.50 -2.73 -0.37
N ASN A 100 -10.80 -2.69 -1.49
CA ASN A 100 -10.51 -1.45 -2.19
C ASN A 100 -11.76 -0.94 -2.94
N LYS A 101 -12.07 0.35 -2.81
CA LYS A 101 -12.99 1.05 -3.74
C LYS A 101 -12.25 2.00 -4.66
N ILE A 102 -11.25 2.74 -4.18
CA ILE A 102 -10.44 3.68 -4.98
C ILE A 102 -9.04 3.84 -4.34
N MET A 103 -7.97 3.63 -5.12
CA MET A 103 -6.62 4.13 -4.79
C MET A 103 -6.43 5.46 -5.54
N GLU A 104 -6.52 6.59 -4.82
CA GLU A 104 -6.60 7.90 -5.50
C GLU A 104 -5.26 8.51 -5.88
N ARG A 105 -4.13 8.07 -5.31
CA ARG A 105 -2.82 8.62 -5.67
C ARG A 105 -1.70 7.61 -5.53
N PHE A 106 -1.03 7.32 -6.63
CA PHE A 106 0.38 6.97 -6.63
C PHE A 106 1.16 8.25 -6.85
N ALA A 107 1.89 8.72 -5.84
CA ALA A 107 2.81 9.83 -6.08
C ALA A 107 3.90 9.32 -7.04
N SER A 108 3.80 9.66 -8.33
CA SER A 108 4.83 9.36 -9.32
C SER A 108 6.07 10.19 -8.98
N ARG A 109 6.93 9.69 -8.10
CA ARG A 109 8.34 10.10 -8.11
C ARG A 109 9.03 9.35 -9.25
N ALA A 110 8.65 9.70 -10.48
CA ALA A 110 9.55 9.54 -11.60
C ALA A 110 10.72 10.50 -11.37
N SER A 111 11.88 9.93 -11.03
CA SER A 111 13.21 10.54 -11.14
C SER A 111 13.35 12.02 -10.70
N ALA A 112 13.65 12.23 -9.42
CA ALA A 112 14.70 13.21 -9.09
C ALA A 112 16.04 12.45 -9.21
N GLY A 113 16.40 12.10 -10.44
CA GLY A 113 17.72 11.58 -10.76
C GLY A 113 18.74 12.70 -10.61
N LEU A 114 19.73 12.44 -9.76
CA LEU A 114 21.14 12.72 -9.99
C LEU A 114 21.42 13.69 -11.16
N LYS A 115 21.65 14.96 -10.83
CA LYS A 115 22.48 15.91 -11.56
C LYS A 115 23.44 16.47 -10.50
N ASP A 116 24.75 16.40 -10.55
CA ASP A 116 25.74 15.93 -11.51
C ASP A 116 26.96 15.60 -10.64
N GLU A 117 27.44 14.35 -10.64
CA GLU A 117 28.81 14.05 -10.23
C GLU A 117 29.48 13.42 -11.45
N LEU A 118 30.00 14.29 -12.32
CA LEU A 118 30.90 13.91 -13.39
C LEU A 118 32.18 14.72 -13.19
N CYS A 119 33.28 13.99 -12.99
CA CYS A 119 34.64 14.47 -13.14
C CYS A 119 34.78 15.41 -14.34
N GLY A 120 35.39 16.55 -14.08
CA GLY A 120 35.96 17.50 -15.03
C GLY A 120 36.83 18.48 -14.26
#